data_AF-A0A2A4T845-F1
#
_entry.id   AF-A0A2A4T845-F1
#
_cell.length_a   1.000
_cell.length_b   1.000
_cell.length_c   1.000
_cell.angle_alpha   90.00
_cell.angle_beta   90.00
_cell.angle_gamma   90.00
#
_symmetry.space_group_name_H-M   'P 1'
#
loop_
_entity.id
_entity.type
_entity.pdbx_description
1 polymer ?
#
loop_
_entity_poly.entity_id
_entity_poly.type
_entity_poly.pdbx_seq_one_letter_code
_entity_poly.pdbx_strand_id
1 'polypeptide(L)'
;MLQRFFQRNIGKYLHWFSLATIVFLSGCNYNYYQGQQLEQKGRFEEANIEYHRAYSQSPDDLEFRDAYNRTARQTSDDLMKRYQRFLKEKKYPLAFRKLEQAHTLTPNSSEIQEEKKKWFRILLAGKVSFNFQSLRNQIPLTDEMELQIHFNTADPARRLVAAINNQDYTFSIEDILYQPPQSLLMYYTVNSIGVKLVNNFSGGATSPGGRGQQGGLSRFGGSSFHKFIDFKTPILTEVKGSLEFEEQALSPVRQRYPLELLTQANPGDYWVPSRGKRFSVNFDQSQIKVKSSTKSIDFLPQMLYINKENQRIFLDFGNLEAYQRRLGGAWAFRRHITEERKYLRSLEQNILLTPYFYFREGGFPFVKE
;
A
#
# COMPACT_ATOMS: atom_id res chain seq x y z
N MET A 1 59.15 -53.95 -39.91
CA MET A 1 59.27 -52.80 -38.99
C MET A 1 58.20 -51.75 -39.36
N LEU A 2 56.91 -52.10 -39.22
CA LEU A 2 56.07 -51.92 -38.03
C LEU A 2 55.71 -50.47 -37.62
N GLN A 3 55.97 -49.45 -38.46
CA GLN A 3 55.57 -48.07 -38.09
C GLN A 3 54.67 -47.32 -39.08
N ARG A 4 54.40 -47.83 -40.29
CA ARG A 4 53.58 -47.10 -41.28
C ARG A 4 52.16 -47.60 -41.50
N PHE A 5 51.72 -48.65 -40.80
CA PHE A 5 50.38 -49.21 -40.96
C PHE A 5 49.37 -48.75 -39.89
N PHE A 6 49.81 -48.12 -38.79
CA PHE A 6 48.94 -47.79 -37.66
C PHE A 6 48.37 -46.36 -37.64
N GLN A 7 48.80 -45.47 -38.56
CA GLN A 7 48.38 -44.06 -38.52
C GLN A 7 47.17 -43.72 -39.40
N ARG A 8 46.65 -44.65 -40.21
CA ARG A 8 45.64 -44.30 -41.23
C ARG A 8 44.17 -44.54 -40.84
N ASN A 9 43.90 -45.17 -39.69
CA ASN A 9 42.52 -45.49 -39.27
C ASN A 9 42.04 -44.82 -37.98
N ILE A 10 42.88 -44.14 -37.19
CA ILE A 10 42.44 -43.54 -35.91
C ILE A 10 41.81 -42.15 -36.11
N GLY A 11 42.21 -41.41 -37.15
CA GLY A 11 41.73 -40.04 -37.41
C GLY A 11 40.27 -39.93 -37.91
N LYS A 12 39.68 -41.01 -38.44
CA LYS A 12 38.28 -40.99 -38.91
C LYS A 12 37.27 -41.29 -37.80
N TYR A 13 37.65 -42.11 -36.81
CA TYR A 13 36.79 -42.39 -35.66
C TYR A 13 36.85 -41.30 -34.59
N LEU A 14 37.98 -40.60 -34.47
CA LEU A 14 38.13 -39.52 -33.48
C LEU A 14 37.32 -38.27 -33.84
N HIS A 15 37.17 -37.95 -35.14
CA HIS A 15 36.29 -36.87 -35.58
C HIS A 15 34.80 -37.23 -35.47
N TRP A 16 34.41 -38.48 -35.69
CA TRP A 16 33.03 -38.94 -35.45
C TRP A 16 32.69 -38.99 -33.95
N PHE A 17 33.63 -39.40 -33.09
CA PHE A 17 33.44 -39.34 -31.63
C PHE A 17 33.36 -37.90 -31.11
N SER A 18 34.19 -36.98 -31.63
CA SER A 18 34.18 -35.58 -31.20
C SER A 18 32.93 -34.83 -31.68
N LEU A 19 32.40 -35.15 -32.86
CA LEU A 19 31.15 -34.58 -33.37
C LEU A 19 29.92 -35.17 -32.65
N ALA A 20 29.93 -36.47 -32.31
CA ALA A 20 28.87 -37.08 -31.51
C ALA A 20 28.83 -36.52 -30.08
N THR A 21 29.98 -36.22 -29.47
CA THR A 21 30.03 -35.69 -28.09
C THR A 21 29.59 -34.22 -28.02
N ILE A 22 29.77 -33.44 -29.08
CA ILE A 22 29.27 -32.04 -29.18
C ILE A 22 27.76 -32.01 -29.48
N VAL A 23 27.20 -33.03 -30.13
CA VAL A 23 25.75 -33.12 -30.38
C VAL A 23 24.97 -33.64 -29.16
N PHE A 24 25.60 -34.39 -28.24
CA PHE A 24 24.96 -34.89 -27.01
C PHE A 24 24.93 -33.89 -25.83
N LEU A 25 25.70 -32.80 -25.86
CA LEU A 25 25.68 -31.77 -24.80
C LEU A 25 24.71 -30.61 -25.08
N SER A 26 24.05 -30.62 -26.23
CA SER A 26 23.07 -29.60 -26.62
C SER A 26 21.64 -29.89 -26.13
N GLY A 27 21.42 -31.00 -25.41
CA GLY A 27 20.08 -31.59 -25.24
C GLY A 27 19.50 -31.63 -23.82
N CYS A 28 20.12 -31.04 -22.80
CA CYS A 28 19.56 -31.02 -21.45
C CYS A 28 19.51 -29.59 -20.90
N ASN A 29 18.32 -28.99 -20.90
CA ASN A 29 18.09 -27.72 -20.23
C ASN A 29 18.22 -27.95 -18.71
N TYR A 30 19.29 -27.39 -18.11
CA TYR A 30 19.57 -27.53 -16.67
C TYR A 30 18.39 -27.10 -15.80
N ASN A 31 17.72 -26.00 -16.15
CA ASN A 31 16.59 -25.47 -15.38
C ASN A 31 15.39 -26.42 -15.45
N TYR A 32 15.13 -27.04 -16.61
CA TYR A 32 14.08 -28.04 -16.74
C TYR A 32 14.33 -29.25 -15.83
N TYR A 33 15.57 -29.77 -15.81
CA TYR A 33 15.94 -30.88 -14.92
C TYR A 33 15.83 -30.52 -13.43
N GLN A 34 16.27 -29.32 -13.04
CA GLN A 34 16.07 -28.85 -11.65
C GLN A 34 14.59 -28.72 -11.31
N GLY A 35 13.78 -28.21 -12.24
CA GLY A 35 12.31 -28.15 -12.10
C GLY A 35 11.71 -29.52 -11.82
N GLN A 36 12.10 -30.56 -12.56
CA GLN A 36 11.63 -31.94 -12.35
C GLN A 36 11.97 -32.46 -10.95
N GLN A 37 13.20 -32.23 -10.47
CA GLN A 37 13.58 -32.64 -9.12
C GLN A 37 12.79 -31.91 -8.02
N LEU A 38 12.50 -30.62 -8.21
CA LEU A 38 11.72 -29.83 -7.27
C LEU A 38 10.25 -30.24 -7.27
N GLU A 39 9.68 -30.50 -8.44
CA GLU A 39 8.32 -30.98 -8.62
C GLU A 39 8.11 -32.33 -7.92
N GLN A 40 9.06 -33.27 -8.08
CA GLN A 40 9.04 -34.57 -7.36
C GLN A 40 9.08 -34.42 -5.83
N LYS A 41 9.70 -33.36 -5.32
CA LYS A 41 9.75 -33.03 -3.88
C LYS A 41 8.52 -32.23 -3.42
N GLY A 42 7.54 -31.97 -4.29
CA GLY A 42 6.36 -31.16 -4.01
C GLY A 42 6.64 -29.66 -3.84
N ARG A 43 7.83 -29.18 -4.23
CA ARG A 43 8.24 -27.77 -4.12
C ARG A 43 7.79 -27.00 -5.37
N PHE A 44 6.48 -26.95 -5.59
CA PHE A 44 5.89 -26.46 -6.85
C PHE A 44 6.21 -24.99 -7.18
N GLU A 45 6.28 -24.11 -6.17
CA GLU A 45 6.60 -22.69 -6.38
C GLU A 45 8.03 -22.53 -6.94
N GLU A 46 8.99 -23.30 -6.41
CA GLU A 46 10.38 -23.28 -6.88
C GLU A 46 10.52 -23.99 -8.23
N ALA A 47 9.83 -25.12 -8.40
CA ALA A 47 9.79 -25.82 -9.69
C ALA A 47 9.24 -24.89 -10.79
N ASN A 48 8.19 -24.12 -10.50
CA ASN A 48 7.61 -23.17 -11.45
C ASN A 48 8.61 -22.07 -11.88
N ILE A 49 9.43 -21.58 -10.94
CA ILE A 49 10.50 -20.62 -11.25
C ILE A 49 11.52 -21.23 -12.21
N GLU A 50 11.97 -22.47 -11.96
CA GLU A 50 12.95 -23.13 -12.84
C GLU A 50 12.35 -23.45 -14.22
N TYR A 51 11.10 -23.93 -14.28
CA TYR A 51 10.41 -24.12 -15.56
C TYR A 51 10.15 -22.82 -16.32
N HIS A 52 9.89 -21.71 -15.62
CA HIS A 52 9.78 -20.39 -16.24
C HIS A 52 11.10 -19.95 -16.89
N ARG A 53 12.24 -20.21 -16.23
CA ARG A 53 13.57 -19.95 -16.80
C ARG A 53 13.84 -20.83 -18.02
N ALA A 54 13.51 -22.12 -17.95
CA ALA A 54 13.64 -23.04 -19.09
C ALA A 54 12.80 -22.56 -20.28
N TYR A 55 11.52 -22.25 -20.05
CA TYR A 55 10.59 -21.77 -21.07
C TYR A 55 11.01 -20.42 -21.67
N SER A 56 11.51 -19.48 -20.85
CA SER A 56 11.98 -18.17 -21.33
C SER A 56 13.21 -18.28 -22.24
N GLN A 57 14.06 -19.29 -22.02
CA GLN A 57 15.24 -19.57 -22.84
C GLN A 57 14.90 -20.34 -24.13
N SER A 58 13.78 -21.07 -24.14
CA SER A 58 13.34 -21.85 -25.31
C SER A 58 11.80 -21.82 -25.43
N PRO A 59 11.22 -20.70 -25.90
CA PRO A 59 9.77 -20.47 -25.89
C PRO A 59 8.95 -21.38 -26.83
N ASP A 60 9.61 -21.97 -27.83
CA ASP A 60 8.98 -22.88 -28.79
C ASP A 60 8.92 -24.33 -28.28
N ASP A 61 9.57 -24.62 -27.16
CA ASP A 61 9.55 -25.94 -26.54
C ASP A 61 8.22 -26.18 -25.79
N LEU A 62 7.41 -27.08 -26.34
CA LEU A 62 6.10 -27.43 -25.78
C LEU A 62 6.22 -28.11 -24.41
N GLU A 63 7.27 -28.91 -24.17
CA GLU A 63 7.46 -29.62 -22.92
C GLU A 63 7.75 -28.63 -21.77
N PHE A 64 8.59 -27.62 -22.05
CA PHE A 64 8.88 -26.57 -21.06
C PHE A 64 7.66 -25.72 -20.76
N ARG A 65 6.89 -25.37 -21.81
CA ARG A 65 5.64 -24.63 -21.67
C ARG A 65 4.63 -25.41 -20.83
N ASP A 66 4.47 -26.70 -21.08
CA ASP A 66 3.50 -27.54 -20.38
C ASP A 66 3.90 -27.78 -18.92
N ALA A 67 5.19 -27.98 -18.64
CA ALA A 67 5.71 -28.09 -17.27
C ALA A 67 5.55 -26.77 -16.48
N TYR A 68 5.85 -25.62 -17.11
CA TYR A 68 5.59 -24.31 -16.52
C TYR A 68 4.10 -24.13 -16.21
N ASN A 69 3.21 -24.40 -17.17
CA ASN A 69 1.77 -24.23 -16.99
C ASN A 69 1.18 -25.16 -15.92
N ARG A 70 1.64 -26.43 -15.85
CA ARG A 70 1.20 -27.40 -14.83
C ARG A 70 1.59 -26.95 -13.43
N THR A 71 2.86 -26.58 -13.24
CA THR A 71 3.35 -26.10 -11.93
C THR A 71 2.78 -24.73 -11.55
N ALA A 72 2.47 -23.87 -12.53
CA ALA A 72 1.80 -22.61 -12.29
C ALA A 72 0.39 -22.83 -11.70
N ARG A 73 -0.37 -23.80 -12.22
CA ARG A 73 -1.69 -24.18 -11.66
C ARG A 73 -1.55 -24.69 -10.22
N GLN A 74 -0.65 -25.64 -9.96
CA GLN A 74 -0.44 -26.19 -8.61
C GLN A 74 0.00 -25.12 -7.61
N THR A 75 0.91 -24.24 -8.02
CA THR A 75 1.37 -23.11 -7.19
C THR A 75 0.23 -22.13 -6.93
N SER A 76 -0.57 -21.83 -7.95
CA SER A 76 -1.76 -20.98 -7.81
C SER A 76 -2.77 -21.55 -6.81
N ASP A 77 -3.06 -22.86 -6.85
CA ASP A 77 -3.97 -23.53 -5.91
C ASP A 77 -3.48 -23.42 -4.46
N ASP A 78 -2.17 -23.60 -4.23
CA ASP A 78 -1.58 -23.42 -2.91
C ASP A 78 -1.62 -21.96 -2.44
N LEU A 79 -1.35 -21.00 -3.33
CA LEU A 79 -1.50 -19.58 -3.04
C LEU A 79 -2.94 -19.23 -2.66
N MET A 80 -3.94 -19.80 -3.35
CA MET A 80 -5.36 -19.61 -3.04
C MET A 80 -5.75 -20.21 -1.69
N LYS A 81 -5.17 -21.34 -1.27
CA LYS A 81 -5.35 -21.88 0.10
C LYS A 81 -4.79 -20.92 1.16
N ARG A 82 -3.58 -20.39 0.95
CA ARG A 82 -2.96 -19.40 1.85
C ARG A 82 -3.74 -18.09 1.88
N TYR A 83 -4.24 -17.64 0.72
CA TYR A 83 -5.15 -16.49 0.58
C TYR A 83 -6.37 -16.63 1.48
N GLN A 84 -7.11 -17.74 1.37
CA GLN A 84 -8.30 -17.99 2.17
C GLN A 84 -8.02 -18.00 3.67
N ARG A 85 -6.87 -18.54 4.09
CA ARG A 85 -6.44 -18.50 5.49
C ARG A 85 -6.21 -17.05 5.96
N PHE A 86 -5.44 -16.25 5.22
CA PHE A 86 -5.19 -14.85 5.58
C PHE A 86 -6.46 -14.00 5.57
N LEU A 87 -7.40 -14.30 4.68
CA LEU A 87 -8.69 -13.64 4.63
C LEU A 87 -9.51 -13.88 5.91
N LYS A 88 -9.57 -15.12 6.39
CA LYS A 88 -10.22 -15.50 7.66
C LYS A 88 -9.56 -14.83 8.87
N GLU A 89 -8.24 -14.70 8.85
CA GLU A 89 -7.46 -13.98 9.87
C GLU A 89 -7.55 -12.46 9.74
N LYS A 90 -8.31 -11.92 8.76
CA LYS A 90 -8.42 -10.48 8.44
C LYS A 90 -7.09 -9.80 8.13
N LYS A 91 -6.08 -10.57 7.70
CA LYS A 91 -4.76 -10.08 7.26
C LYS A 91 -4.81 -9.65 5.80
N TYR A 92 -5.61 -8.62 5.53
CA TYR A 92 -5.98 -8.19 4.17
C TYR A 92 -4.79 -7.92 3.23
N PRO A 93 -3.72 -7.21 3.62
CA PRO A 93 -2.58 -6.99 2.72
C PRO A 93 -1.87 -8.29 2.31
N LEU A 94 -1.78 -9.28 3.22
CA LEU A 94 -1.16 -10.58 2.94
C LEU A 94 -2.06 -11.44 2.06
N ALA A 95 -3.37 -11.44 2.33
CA ALA A 95 -4.35 -12.12 1.48
C ALA A 95 -4.29 -11.57 0.06
N PHE A 96 -4.46 -10.26 -0.12
CA PHE A 96 -4.46 -9.63 -1.44
C PHE A 96 -3.16 -9.91 -2.23
N ARG A 97 -1.99 -9.88 -1.58
CA ARG A 97 -0.72 -10.25 -2.21
C ARG A 97 -0.74 -11.68 -2.75
N LYS A 98 -1.30 -12.64 -2.01
CA LYS A 98 -1.39 -14.04 -2.46
C LYS A 98 -2.35 -14.21 -3.63
N LEU A 99 -3.46 -13.47 -3.63
CA LEU A 99 -4.39 -13.43 -4.76
C LEU A 99 -3.71 -12.88 -6.03
N GLU A 100 -2.96 -11.77 -5.92
CA GLU A 100 -2.25 -11.18 -7.07
C GLU A 100 -1.15 -12.12 -7.62
N GLN A 101 -0.45 -12.85 -6.75
CA GLN A 101 0.51 -13.87 -7.16
C GLN A 101 -0.18 -15.02 -7.90
N ALA A 102 -1.30 -15.53 -7.37
CA ALA A 102 -2.10 -16.57 -8.02
C ALA A 102 -2.62 -16.12 -9.40
N HIS A 103 -3.08 -14.88 -9.49
CA HIS A 103 -3.53 -14.27 -10.74
C HIS A 103 -2.41 -14.14 -11.78
N THR A 104 -1.20 -13.79 -11.36
CA THR A 104 -0.03 -13.71 -12.26
C THR A 104 0.27 -15.06 -12.91
N LEU A 105 0.13 -16.15 -12.14
CA LEU A 105 0.38 -17.52 -12.61
C LEU A 105 -0.77 -18.07 -13.46
N THR A 106 -2.01 -17.73 -13.14
CA THR A 106 -3.21 -18.23 -13.82
C THR A 106 -4.21 -17.10 -14.15
N PRO A 107 -3.86 -16.20 -15.09
CA PRO A 107 -4.63 -14.97 -15.33
C PRO A 107 -6.06 -15.21 -15.82
N ASN A 108 -6.30 -16.34 -16.48
CA ASN A 108 -7.60 -16.72 -17.05
C ASN A 108 -8.47 -17.54 -16.08
N SER A 109 -8.06 -17.71 -14.82
CA SER A 109 -8.88 -18.40 -13.81
C SER A 109 -10.10 -17.56 -13.44
N SER A 110 -11.31 -18.08 -13.67
CA SER A 110 -12.56 -17.41 -13.32
C SER A 110 -12.71 -17.20 -11.81
N GLU A 111 -12.32 -18.18 -10.99
CA GLU A 111 -12.33 -18.07 -9.53
C GLU A 111 -11.51 -16.86 -9.05
N ILE A 112 -10.29 -16.71 -9.57
CA ILE A 112 -9.39 -15.62 -9.19
C ILE A 112 -9.94 -14.27 -9.66
N GLN A 113 -10.49 -14.22 -10.87
CA GLN A 113 -11.09 -12.99 -11.40
C GLN A 113 -12.31 -12.55 -10.56
N GLU A 114 -13.18 -13.47 -10.17
CA GLU A 114 -14.32 -13.17 -9.28
C GLU A 114 -13.86 -12.74 -7.88
N GLU A 115 -12.82 -13.37 -7.33
CA GLU A 115 -12.24 -12.95 -6.07
C GLU A 115 -11.65 -11.54 -6.14
N LYS A 116 -10.94 -11.19 -7.23
CA LYS A 116 -10.38 -9.83 -7.41
C LYS A 116 -11.45 -8.75 -7.37
N LYS A 117 -12.65 -9.01 -7.89
CA LYS A 117 -13.78 -8.05 -7.88
C LYS A 117 -14.25 -7.67 -6.48
N LYS A 118 -13.91 -8.45 -5.46
CA LYS A 118 -14.30 -8.25 -4.07
C LYS A 118 -13.36 -7.30 -3.31
N TRP A 119 -12.20 -6.98 -3.88
CA TRP A 119 -11.16 -6.18 -3.23
C TRP A 119 -11.25 -4.72 -3.62
N PHE A 120 -11.32 -3.84 -2.62
CA PHE A 120 -11.34 -2.40 -2.81
C PHE A 120 -10.03 -1.79 -2.34
N ARG A 121 -9.52 -0.86 -3.15
CA ARG A 121 -8.42 0.00 -2.74
C ARG A 121 -8.95 1.36 -2.31
N ILE A 122 -8.37 1.89 -1.25
CA ILE A 122 -8.87 3.07 -0.54
C ILE A 122 -7.74 4.08 -0.46
N LEU A 123 -7.89 5.18 -1.17
CA LEU A 123 -6.98 6.30 -1.08
C LEU A 123 -7.41 7.21 0.08
N LEU A 124 -6.49 7.48 0.99
CA LEU A 124 -6.58 8.57 1.94
C LEU A 124 -5.62 9.66 1.46
N ALA A 125 -6.12 10.84 1.13
CA ALA A 125 -5.26 11.92 0.67
C ALA A 125 -5.78 13.30 1.09
N GLY A 126 -4.90 14.30 1.06
CA GLY A 126 -5.21 15.66 1.43
C GLY A 126 -3.94 16.52 1.51
N LYS A 127 -4.04 17.63 2.23
CA LYS A 127 -2.93 18.56 2.51
C LYS A 127 -2.87 18.90 3.99
N VAL A 128 -1.68 19.05 4.55
CA VAL A 128 -1.48 19.61 5.89
C VAL A 128 -0.62 20.86 5.82
N SER A 129 -1.23 22.03 5.92
CA SER A 129 -0.52 23.29 5.99
C SER A 129 -0.08 23.57 7.43
N PHE A 130 1.17 23.96 7.60
CA PHE A 130 1.72 24.32 8.91
C PHE A 130 1.92 25.84 8.98
N ASN A 131 1.39 26.47 10.02
CA ASN A 131 1.68 27.86 10.33
C ASN A 131 2.42 27.94 11.67
N PHE A 132 3.73 28.19 11.62
CA PHE A 132 4.59 28.36 12.79
C PHE A 132 5.54 29.54 12.60
N GLN A 133 5.87 30.22 13.70
CA GLN A 133 6.83 31.33 13.68
C GLN A 133 8.30 30.85 13.63
N SER A 134 8.64 29.63 14.08
CA SER A 134 9.90 28.94 13.73
C SER A 134 9.90 27.45 14.15
N LEU A 135 10.29 26.52 13.25
CA LEU A 135 10.70 25.14 13.60
C LEU A 135 12.23 24.99 13.69
N ARG A 136 12.99 25.94 13.13
CA ARG A 136 14.45 25.85 12.94
C ARG A 136 15.28 25.71 14.22
N ASN A 137 14.75 26.11 15.38
CA ASN A 137 15.53 26.17 16.62
C ASN A 137 15.30 24.98 17.57
N GLN A 138 14.48 23.99 17.17
CA GLN A 138 14.08 22.89 18.06
C GLN A 138 14.57 21.51 17.60
N ILE A 139 15.17 21.41 16.41
CA ILE A 139 15.58 20.13 15.84
C ILE A 139 17.03 20.25 15.38
N PRO A 140 17.95 19.40 15.87
CA PRO A 140 19.34 19.40 15.45
C PRO A 140 19.44 19.28 13.93
N LEU A 141 20.24 20.14 13.29
CA LEU A 141 20.45 20.20 11.83
C LEU A 141 21.06 18.93 11.22
N THR A 142 21.41 17.94 12.03
CA THR A 142 22.04 16.67 11.63
C THR A 142 21.06 15.54 11.33
N ASP A 143 19.79 15.66 11.77
CA ASP A 143 18.77 14.64 11.57
C ASP A 143 17.85 15.01 10.41
N GLU A 144 17.59 14.06 9.51
CA GLU A 144 16.58 14.24 8.48
C GLU A 144 15.19 14.20 9.11
N MET A 145 14.39 15.23 8.86
CA MET A 145 13.02 15.35 9.36
C MET A 145 12.03 14.94 8.29
N GLU A 146 11.23 13.92 8.60
CA GLU A 146 10.13 13.49 7.75
C GLU A 146 8.80 13.87 8.43
N LEU A 147 8.06 14.82 7.85
CA LEU A 147 6.71 15.12 8.30
C LEU A 147 5.78 13.95 7.96
N GLN A 148 4.95 13.53 8.91
CA GLN A 148 4.04 12.41 8.74
C GLN A 148 2.66 12.70 9.31
N ILE A 149 1.66 12.14 8.65
CA ILE A 149 0.30 12.00 9.16
C ILE A 149 -0.02 10.51 9.33
N HIS A 150 -0.54 10.16 10.50
CA HIS A 150 -0.92 8.81 10.85
C HIS A 150 -2.44 8.71 10.86
N PHE A 151 -3.00 7.61 10.36
CA PHE A 151 -4.43 7.35 10.34
C PHE A 151 -4.80 6.10 11.15
N ASN A 152 -5.95 6.17 11.81
CA ASN A 152 -6.61 4.98 12.32
C ASN A 152 -7.20 4.19 11.13
N THR A 153 -7.35 2.87 11.33
CA THR A 153 -8.01 1.98 10.39
C THR A 153 -9.08 1.17 11.13
N ALA A 154 -9.83 0.36 10.40
CA ALA A 154 -10.75 -0.60 11.00
C ALA A 154 -10.06 -1.67 11.85
N ASP A 155 -8.77 -1.93 11.62
CA ASP A 155 -7.94 -2.73 12.51
C ASP A 155 -7.32 -1.81 13.58
N PRO A 156 -7.72 -1.93 14.86
CA PRO A 156 -7.21 -1.08 15.93
C PRO A 156 -5.72 -1.27 16.21
N ALA A 157 -5.12 -2.40 15.78
CA ALA A 157 -3.68 -2.66 15.91
C ALA A 157 -2.87 -2.02 14.77
N ARG A 158 -3.50 -1.66 13.66
CA ARG A 158 -2.84 -1.12 12.47
C ARG A 158 -3.01 0.40 12.36
N ARG A 159 -1.92 1.08 11.99
CA ARG A 159 -1.94 2.49 11.60
C ARG A 159 -1.42 2.61 10.18
N LEU A 160 -2.03 3.49 9.39
CA LEU A 160 -1.46 3.92 8.12
C LEU A 160 -0.61 5.15 8.40
N VAL A 161 0.53 5.24 7.75
CA VAL A 161 1.47 6.34 7.89
C VAL A 161 1.72 6.89 6.49
N ALA A 162 1.37 8.14 6.28
CA ALA A 162 1.67 8.86 5.04
C ALA A 162 2.74 9.91 5.32
N ALA A 163 3.77 9.94 4.50
CA ALA A 163 4.69 11.08 4.45
C ALA A 163 3.94 12.31 3.92
N ILE A 164 4.25 13.48 4.49
CA ILE A 164 3.79 14.77 4.00
C ILE A 164 4.91 15.32 3.11
N ASN A 165 4.59 15.62 1.86
CA ASN A 165 5.53 16.19 0.91
C ASN A 165 6.00 17.57 1.39
N ASN A 166 7.31 17.79 1.50
CA ASN A 166 7.87 19.03 2.04
C ASN A 166 7.72 20.25 1.11
N GLN A 167 7.44 20.05 -0.18
CA GLN A 167 7.29 21.13 -1.17
C GLN A 167 5.87 21.64 -1.22
N ASP A 168 4.89 20.73 -1.33
CA ASP A 168 3.48 21.09 -1.53
C ASP A 168 2.56 20.69 -0.38
N TYR A 169 3.10 20.08 0.67
CA TYR A 169 2.39 19.68 1.88
C TYR A 169 1.26 18.68 1.66
N THR A 170 1.23 18.01 0.51
CA THR A 170 0.25 16.95 0.24
C THR A 170 0.68 15.64 0.88
N PHE A 171 -0.31 14.79 1.15
CA PHE A 171 -0.09 13.41 1.57
C PHE A 171 -1.05 12.50 0.84
N SER A 172 -0.63 11.25 0.65
CA SER A 172 -1.47 10.17 0.12
C SER A 172 -1.00 8.84 0.65
N ILE A 173 -1.92 7.97 1.05
CA ILE A 173 -1.65 6.58 1.40
C ILE A 173 -2.81 5.69 0.97
N GLU A 174 -2.49 4.49 0.50
CA GLU A 174 -3.48 3.51 0.07
C GLU A 174 -3.65 2.42 1.13
N ASP A 175 -4.89 1.99 1.34
CA ASP A 175 -5.23 0.74 2.03
C ASP A 175 -6.04 -0.19 1.12
N ILE A 176 -6.15 -1.45 1.54
CA ILE A 176 -6.80 -2.52 0.79
C ILE A 176 -7.77 -3.25 1.73
N LEU A 177 -9.04 -3.31 1.34
CA LEU A 177 -10.10 -3.99 2.09
C LEU A 177 -10.85 -4.99 1.23
N TYR A 178 -11.32 -6.06 1.86
CA TYR A 178 -12.18 -7.05 1.23
C TYR A 178 -13.65 -6.73 1.53
N GLN A 179 -14.43 -6.48 0.46
CA GLN A 179 -15.86 -6.15 0.49
C GLN A 179 -16.23 -5.18 1.63
N PRO A 180 -15.62 -4.00 1.71
CA PRO A 180 -15.79 -3.11 2.85
C PRO A 180 -17.25 -2.62 2.95
N PRO A 181 -17.94 -2.87 4.08
CA PRO A 181 -19.22 -2.22 4.32
C PRO A 181 -19.00 -0.73 4.59
N GLN A 182 -20.03 0.10 4.32
CA GLN A 182 -19.95 1.56 4.49
C GLN A 182 -19.48 1.97 5.90
N SER A 183 -19.96 1.26 6.93
CA SER A 183 -19.58 1.49 8.33
C SER A 183 -18.09 1.34 8.59
N LEU A 184 -17.41 0.48 7.84
CA LEU A 184 -15.99 0.22 8.04
C LEU A 184 -15.12 1.38 7.55
N LEU A 185 -15.62 2.17 6.60
CA LEU A 185 -14.96 3.39 6.11
C LEU A 185 -14.91 4.49 7.18
N MET A 186 -15.78 4.44 8.19
CA MET A 186 -15.86 5.46 9.23
C MET A 186 -14.73 5.34 10.28
N TYR A 187 -13.97 4.24 10.27
CA TYR A 187 -12.82 4.08 11.15
C TYR A 187 -11.58 4.84 10.66
N TYR A 188 -11.54 5.25 9.39
CA TYR A 188 -10.46 6.05 8.84
C TYR A 188 -10.55 7.49 9.35
N THR A 189 -9.72 7.79 10.34
CA THR A 189 -9.63 9.10 10.99
C THR A 189 -8.17 9.48 11.15
N VAL A 190 -7.88 10.78 11.16
CA VAL A 190 -6.56 11.28 11.55
C VAL A 190 -6.28 10.83 12.98
N ASN A 191 -5.18 10.11 13.17
CA ASN A 191 -4.69 9.71 14.49
C ASN A 191 -3.74 10.76 15.06
N SER A 192 -2.72 11.12 14.29
CA SER A 192 -1.72 12.10 14.70
C SER A 192 -1.00 12.72 13.50
N ILE A 193 -0.44 13.91 13.71
CA ILE A 193 0.44 14.60 12.76
C ILE A 193 1.69 14.98 13.53
N GLY A 194 2.86 14.78 12.94
CA GLY A 194 4.12 15.00 13.61
C GLY A 194 5.32 14.90 12.69
N VAL A 195 6.49 14.82 13.30
CA VAL A 195 7.77 14.62 12.62
C VAL A 195 8.43 13.35 13.10
N LYS A 196 8.94 12.56 12.16
CA LYS A 196 9.84 11.45 12.43
C LYS A 196 11.27 11.95 12.24
N LEU A 197 12.11 11.74 13.25
CA LEU A 197 13.55 11.99 13.14
C LEU A 197 14.22 10.76 12.54
N VAL A 198 14.95 10.96 11.45
CA VAL A 198 15.77 9.95 10.78
C VAL A 198 17.23 10.25 11.10
N ASN A 199 17.80 9.45 12.01
CA ASN A 199 19.20 9.61 12.39
C ASN A 199 20.09 9.09 11.26
N ASN A 200 20.91 9.96 10.66
CA ASN A 200 21.92 9.57 9.67
C ASN A 200 23.25 9.09 10.29
N PHE A 201 23.30 8.84 11.61
CA PHE A 201 24.48 8.28 12.28
C PHE A 201 24.59 6.76 12.06
N SER A 202 25.00 6.36 10.86
CA SER A 202 25.63 5.07 10.56
C SER A 202 26.97 5.30 9.85
N GLY A 203 27.86 6.02 10.51
CA GLY A 203 29.23 6.24 10.03
C GLY A 203 30.24 6.33 11.16
N GLY A 204 31.10 5.31 11.26
CA GLY A 204 32.45 5.47 11.82
C GLY A 204 32.68 5.01 13.26
N ALA A 205 32.82 3.70 13.47
CA ALA A 205 33.67 3.16 14.54
C ALA A 205 34.25 1.79 14.16
N THR A 206 34.99 1.70 13.06
CA THR A 206 36.03 0.66 12.95
C THR A 206 37.23 1.13 13.75
N SER A 207 37.25 0.78 15.04
CA SER A 207 38.50 0.73 15.80
C SER A 207 39.21 -0.59 15.44
N PRO A 208 40.47 -0.55 14.96
CA PRO A 208 41.24 -1.76 14.73
C PRO A 208 41.86 -2.19 16.07
N GLY A 209 41.36 -3.29 16.63
CA GLY A 209 41.99 -3.99 17.76
C GLY A 209 41.07 -4.16 18.97
N GLY A 210 40.45 -5.34 19.08
CA GLY A 210 39.70 -5.73 20.26
C GLY A 210 38.96 -7.04 20.06
N ARG A 211 39.63 -8.17 20.34
CA ARG A 211 39.00 -9.49 20.40
C ARG A 211 38.17 -9.61 21.68
N GLY A 212 36.91 -10.00 21.53
CA GLY A 212 36.17 -10.84 22.48
C GLY A 212 35.42 -10.13 23.62
N GLN A 213 34.11 -9.96 23.45
CA GLN A 213 33.09 -10.45 24.39
C GLN A 213 31.68 -10.20 23.84
N GLN A 214 30.83 -11.22 23.91
CA GLN A 214 29.40 -11.14 23.67
C GLN A 214 28.70 -10.40 24.81
N GLY A 215 27.71 -9.57 24.46
CA GLY A 215 26.66 -9.12 25.38
C GLY A 215 26.61 -7.60 25.59
N GLY A 216 25.52 -6.98 25.14
CA GLY A 216 25.08 -5.69 25.69
C GLY A 216 24.79 -4.57 24.68
N LEU A 217 23.50 -4.39 24.37
CA LEU A 217 22.83 -3.09 24.18
C LEU A 217 23.41 -2.10 23.13
N SER A 218 23.24 -2.40 21.85
CA SER A 218 23.12 -1.36 20.82
C SER A 218 21.63 -1.17 20.49
N ARG A 219 20.89 -0.41 21.32
CA ARG A 219 19.43 -0.20 21.20
C ARG A 219 19.01 1.27 21.16
N PHE A 220 19.90 2.20 20.81
CA PHE A 220 19.63 3.65 20.87
C PHE A 220 19.92 4.40 19.56
N GLY A 221 19.44 3.85 18.44
CA GLY A 221 19.21 4.59 17.20
C GLY A 221 17.73 4.48 16.81
N GLY A 222 16.82 4.82 17.73
CA GLY A 222 15.38 4.69 17.50
C GLY A 222 14.83 5.94 16.83
N SER A 223 14.25 5.81 15.63
CA SER A 223 13.46 6.89 15.04
C SER A 223 12.26 7.21 15.94
N SER A 224 12.28 8.33 16.66
CA SER A 224 11.14 8.77 17.48
C SER A 224 10.20 9.63 16.64
N PHE A 225 8.91 9.25 16.63
CA PHE A 225 7.86 10.07 16.03
C PHE A 225 7.35 11.08 17.08
N HIS A 226 7.65 12.35 16.87
CA HIS A 226 7.23 13.45 17.72
C HIS A 226 5.94 14.06 17.20
N LYS A 227 4.86 13.89 17.98
CA LYS A 227 3.50 14.32 17.60
C LYS A 227 3.28 15.80 17.93
N PHE A 228 2.77 16.53 16.95
CA PHE A 228 2.24 17.89 17.11
C PHE A 228 0.75 17.82 17.47
N ILE A 229 0.02 17.02 16.70
CA ILE A 229 -1.42 16.76 16.83
C ILE A 229 -1.60 15.30 17.25
N ASP A 230 -2.36 15.02 18.31
CA ASP A 230 -2.64 13.66 18.81
C ASP A 230 -4.14 13.49 19.11
N PHE A 231 -4.91 13.07 18.11
CA PHE A 231 -6.32 12.68 18.28
C PHE A 231 -6.47 11.30 18.94
N LYS A 232 -5.42 10.47 18.85
CA LYS A 232 -5.46 9.02 19.12
C LYS A 232 -6.55 8.34 18.29
N THR A 233 -7.14 7.26 18.79
CA THR A 233 -8.23 6.53 18.15
C THR A 233 -9.55 7.00 18.75
N PRO A 234 -10.36 7.79 18.02
CA PRO A 234 -11.71 8.13 18.45
C PRO A 234 -12.57 6.87 18.56
N ILE A 235 -13.57 6.91 19.44
CA ILE A 235 -14.54 5.84 19.66
C ILE A 235 -15.76 6.12 18.78
N LEU A 236 -15.96 5.29 17.76
CA LEU A 236 -17.19 5.26 16.97
C LEU A 236 -18.28 4.55 17.77
N THR A 237 -19.28 5.29 18.25
CA THR A 237 -20.31 4.77 19.17
C THR A 237 -21.50 4.14 18.44
N GLU A 238 -21.83 4.64 17.25
CA GLU A 238 -22.97 4.16 16.46
C GLU A 238 -22.74 4.50 14.99
N VAL A 239 -23.16 3.59 14.10
CA VAL A 239 -23.34 3.85 12.67
C VAL A 239 -24.72 3.37 12.26
N LYS A 240 -25.53 4.25 11.67
CA LYS A 240 -26.89 3.92 11.20
C LYS A 240 -27.20 4.58 9.85
N GLY A 241 -28.32 4.19 9.26
CA GLY A 241 -28.77 4.67 7.95
C GLY A 241 -28.04 4.00 6.78
N SER A 242 -28.23 4.56 5.59
CA SER A 242 -27.57 4.10 4.37
C SER A 242 -27.29 5.26 3.41
N LEU A 243 -26.16 5.20 2.71
CA LEU A 243 -25.90 6.08 1.57
C LEU A 243 -26.68 5.59 0.34
N GLU A 244 -27.27 6.53 -0.39
CA GLU A 244 -27.94 6.30 -1.65
C GLU A 244 -26.92 6.41 -2.78
N PHE A 245 -26.86 5.39 -3.64
CA PHE A 245 -25.92 5.34 -4.73
C PHE A 245 -26.60 5.76 -6.03
N GLU A 246 -25.99 6.72 -6.71
CA GLU A 246 -26.44 7.20 -8.01
C GLU A 246 -25.81 6.35 -9.11
N GLU A 247 -26.61 5.86 -10.06
CA GLU A 247 -26.08 5.26 -11.30
C GLU A 247 -25.77 6.37 -12.30
N GLN A 248 -24.57 6.95 -12.19
CA GLN A 248 -24.11 8.04 -13.06
C GLN A 248 -22.88 7.65 -13.89
N ALA A 249 -22.67 8.42 -14.94
CA ALA A 249 -21.44 8.38 -15.72
C ALA A 249 -20.23 8.69 -14.83
N LEU A 250 -19.08 8.13 -15.20
CA LEU A 250 -17.82 8.38 -14.51
C LEU A 250 -17.55 9.89 -14.46
N SER A 251 -17.51 10.44 -13.25
CA SER A 251 -17.47 11.89 -13.03
C SER A 251 -16.24 12.27 -12.21
N PRO A 252 -15.51 13.34 -12.54
CA PRO A 252 -14.35 13.77 -11.76
C PRO A 252 -14.77 14.30 -10.40
N VAL A 253 -14.00 13.99 -9.35
CA VAL A 253 -14.27 14.43 -7.95
C VAL A 253 -14.37 15.95 -7.79
N ARG A 254 -13.83 16.70 -8.76
CA ARG A 254 -13.91 18.16 -8.85
C ARG A 254 -15.34 18.67 -9.02
N GLN A 255 -16.22 17.91 -9.70
CA GLN A 255 -17.59 18.33 -10.01
C GLN A 255 -18.55 18.18 -8.82
N ARG A 256 -18.28 17.27 -7.88
CA ARG A 256 -19.15 17.03 -6.71
C ARG A 256 -18.47 17.47 -5.43
N TYR A 257 -18.72 18.72 -5.05
CA TYR A 257 -18.19 19.33 -3.83
C TYR A 257 -19.13 20.43 -3.32
N PRO A 258 -19.99 20.11 -2.34
CA PRO A 258 -21.00 21.05 -1.85
C PRO A 258 -20.35 22.06 -0.89
N LEU A 259 -19.74 23.11 -1.44
CA LEU A 259 -18.95 24.11 -0.71
C LEU A 259 -19.72 24.74 0.45
N GLU A 260 -20.94 25.21 0.19
CA GLU A 260 -21.77 25.89 1.19
C GLU A 260 -22.06 24.98 2.39
N LEU A 261 -22.49 23.74 2.11
CA LEU A 261 -22.77 22.73 3.12
C LEU A 261 -21.53 22.39 3.96
N LEU A 262 -20.38 22.21 3.31
CA LEU A 262 -19.11 21.90 3.98
C LEU A 262 -18.61 23.05 4.85
N THR A 263 -18.83 24.30 4.41
CA THR A 263 -18.48 25.51 5.15
C THR A 263 -19.38 25.69 6.37
N GLN A 264 -20.69 25.46 6.23
CA GLN A 264 -21.64 25.48 7.36
C GLN A 264 -21.31 24.40 8.40
N ALA A 265 -20.93 23.21 7.95
CA ALA A 265 -20.56 22.09 8.83
C ALA A 265 -19.24 22.31 9.58
N ASN A 266 -18.33 23.14 9.05
CA ASN A 266 -17.00 23.39 9.60
C ASN A 266 -16.73 24.90 9.65
N PRO A 267 -17.06 25.61 10.75
CA PRO A 267 -16.98 27.07 10.83
C PRO A 267 -15.54 27.64 10.75
N GLY A 268 -14.52 26.80 10.59
CA GLY A 268 -13.14 27.23 10.36
C GLY A 268 -12.38 27.68 11.62
N ASP A 269 -12.95 27.45 12.81
CA ASP A 269 -12.31 27.76 14.08
C ASP A 269 -11.21 26.77 14.42
N TYR A 270 -10.09 27.31 14.90
CA TYR A 270 -9.02 26.50 15.46
C TYR A 270 -9.45 25.87 16.78
N TRP A 271 -9.19 24.58 16.94
CA TRP A 271 -9.47 23.85 18.18
C TRP A 271 -8.31 22.94 18.56
N VAL A 272 -8.16 22.67 19.85
CA VAL A 272 -7.06 21.84 20.37
C VAL A 272 -7.51 20.37 20.39
N PRO A 273 -6.77 19.45 19.72
CA PRO A 273 -7.00 18.02 19.81
C PRO A 273 -7.07 17.53 21.24
N SER A 274 -8.00 16.62 21.52
CA SER A 274 -8.18 16.02 22.85
C SER A 274 -8.43 14.53 22.71
N ARG A 275 -8.03 13.76 23.72
CA ARG A 275 -8.15 12.29 23.74
C ARG A 275 -9.57 11.85 24.12
N GLY A 276 -9.91 10.60 23.83
CA GLY A 276 -11.17 10.00 24.28
C GLY A 276 -12.42 10.50 23.55
N LYS A 277 -12.25 11.06 22.35
CA LYS A 277 -13.37 11.54 21.53
C LYS A 277 -14.31 10.39 21.21
N ARG A 278 -15.60 10.68 21.30
CA ARG A 278 -16.69 9.82 20.85
C ARG A 278 -17.44 10.50 19.72
N PHE A 279 -17.85 9.73 18.73
CA PHE A 279 -18.69 10.21 17.64
C PHE A 279 -19.63 9.12 17.14
N SER A 280 -20.79 9.53 16.63
CA SER A 280 -21.74 8.67 15.91
C SER A 280 -21.92 9.17 14.49
N VAL A 281 -22.29 8.25 13.61
CA VAL A 281 -22.51 8.52 12.18
C VAL A 281 -23.93 8.11 11.79
N ASN A 282 -24.62 9.00 11.07
CA ASN A 282 -25.86 8.71 10.38
C ASN A 282 -25.65 8.92 8.87
N PHE A 283 -25.79 7.86 8.09
CA PHE A 283 -25.81 7.93 6.64
C PHE A 283 -27.20 8.41 6.19
N ASP A 284 -27.23 9.62 5.64
CA ASP A 284 -28.43 10.35 5.28
C ASP A 284 -28.48 10.52 3.76
N GLN A 285 -28.62 9.38 3.06
CA GLN A 285 -28.69 9.26 1.60
C GLN A 285 -27.50 9.89 0.86
N SER A 286 -27.50 11.22 0.72
CA SER A 286 -26.50 12.00 -0.01
C SER A 286 -25.35 12.52 0.86
N GLN A 287 -25.42 12.36 2.18
CA GLN A 287 -24.42 12.90 3.11
C GLN A 287 -24.18 12.01 4.33
N ILE A 288 -23.06 12.26 5.01
CA ILE A 288 -22.64 11.55 6.21
C ILE A 288 -22.75 12.53 7.39
N LYS A 289 -23.82 12.42 8.17
CA LYS A 289 -24.05 13.25 9.36
C LYS A 289 -23.26 12.72 10.54
N VAL A 290 -22.53 13.60 11.22
CA VAL A 290 -21.61 13.24 12.30
C VAL A 290 -21.95 14.04 13.55
N LYS A 291 -22.28 13.31 14.62
CA LYS A 291 -22.43 13.88 15.96
C LYS A 291 -21.18 13.58 16.78
N SER A 292 -20.45 14.63 17.17
CA SER A 292 -19.17 14.52 17.88
C SER A 292 -19.24 15.12 19.28
N SER A 293 -18.69 14.41 20.26
CA SER A 293 -18.53 14.89 21.64
C SER A 293 -17.75 16.21 21.76
N THR A 294 -16.92 16.55 20.77
CA THR A 294 -16.12 17.79 20.79
C THR A 294 -16.65 18.89 19.89
N LYS A 295 -17.86 18.74 19.31
CA LYS A 295 -18.45 19.67 18.32
C LYS A 295 -17.64 19.86 17.02
N SER A 296 -16.40 19.40 16.97
CA SER A 296 -15.53 19.37 15.77
C SER A 296 -15.47 17.98 15.17
N ILE A 297 -15.33 17.91 13.85
CA ILE A 297 -15.26 16.66 13.06
C ILE A 297 -14.05 16.61 12.13
N ASP A 298 -13.15 17.58 12.20
CA ASP A 298 -12.04 17.78 11.27
C ASP A 298 -11.06 16.59 11.20
N PHE A 299 -11.08 15.70 12.19
CA PHE A 299 -10.31 14.45 12.23
C PHE A 299 -10.87 13.35 11.31
N LEU A 300 -12.09 13.51 10.79
CA LEU A 300 -12.70 12.63 9.78
C LEU A 300 -12.36 13.12 8.37
N PRO A 301 -12.63 12.35 7.31
CA PRO A 301 -12.56 12.84 5.94
C PRO A 301 -13.55 14.00 5.72
N GLN A 302 -13.29 14.83 4.71
CA GLN A 302 -14.21 15.85 4.21
C GLN A 302 -15.27 15.25 3.29
N MET A 303 -14.81 14.40 2.37
CA MET A 303 -15.62 13.76 1.35
C MET A 303 -15.27 12.28 1.27
N LEU A 304 -16.29 11.47 0.99
CA LEU A 304 -16.17 10.08 0.56
C LEU A 304 -16.60 9.99 -0.91
N TYR A 305 -15.72 9.53 -1.78
CA TYR A 305 -16.03 9.23 -3.18
C TYR A 305 -15.93 7.73 -3.44
N ILE A 306 -16.89 7.18 -4.19
CA ILE A 306 -16.98 5.74 -4.45
C ILE A 306 -17.00 5.47 -5.96
N ASN A 307 -16.20 4.50 -6.38
CA ASN A 307 -16.21 3.89 -7.70
C ASN A 307 -16.14 2.36 -7.56
N LYS A 308 -17.28 1.67 -7.56
CA LYS A 308 -17.32 0.20 -7.40
C LYS A 308 -16.90 -0.53 -8.66
N GLU A 309 -17.15 0.03 -9.84
CA GLU A 309 -16.72 -0.56 -11.12
C GLU A 309 -15.20 -0.79 -11.11
N ASN A 310 -14.43 0.21 -10.64
CA ASN A 310 -12.97 0.12 -10.57
C ASN A 310 -12.46 -0.39 -9.20
N GLN A 311 -13.35 -0.72 -8.27
CA GLN A 311 -13.07 -1.02 -6.86
C GLN A 311 -12.12 0.02 -6.20
N ARG A 312 -12.48 1.30 -6.32
CA ARG A 312 -11.74 2.44 -5.78
C ARG A 312 -12.62 3.26 -4.87
N ILE A 313 -12.08 3.63 -3.73
CA ILE A 313 -12.69 4.56 -2.78
C ILE A 313 -11.69 5.67 -2.51
N PHE A 314 -12.15 6.91 -2.48
CA PHE A 314 -11.32 8.05 -2.11
C PHE A 314 -11.90 8.76 -0.90
N LEU A 315 -11.14 8.76 0.19
CA LEU A 315 -11.38 9.52 1.41
C LEU A 315 -10.55 10.79 1.33
N ASP A 316 -11.20 11.87 0.92
CA ASP A 316 -10.59 13.18 0.80
C ASP A 316 -10.57 13.86 2.16
N PHE A 317 -9.38 13.99 2.77
CA PHE A 317 -9.19 14.71 4.03
C PHE A 317 -9.05 16.22 3.85
N GLY A 318 -9.16 16.76 2.63
CA GLY A 318 -9.18 18.19 2.37
C GLY A 318 -7.87 18.89 2.74
N ASN A 319 -7.97 20.20 3.00
CA ASN A 319 -6.86 21.00 3.50
C ASN A 319 -6.98 21.17 5.01
N LEU A 320 -6.04 20.56 5.73
CA LEU A 320 -5.92 20.63 7.17
C LEU A 320 -4.89 21.69 7.52
N GLU A 321 -5.14 22.49 8.54
CA GLU A 321 -4.22 23.50 9.04
C GLU A 321 -3.83 23.20 10.48
N ALA A 322 -2.52 23.07 10.71
CA ALA A 322 -1.94 22.95 12.03
C ALA A 322 -1.26 24.27 12.41
N TYR A 323 -1.66 24.82 13.55
CA TYR A 323 -1.22 26.11 14.04
C TYR A 323 -0.70 26.03 15.46
N GLN A 324 0.42 26.69 15.73
CA GLN A 324 0.94 26.85 17.09
C GLN A 324 1.07 28.34 17.42
N ARG A 325 0.21 28.84 18.32
CA ARG A 325 0.16 30.27 18.67
C ARG A 325 1.43 30.80 19.34
N ARG A 326 2.06 29.97 20.17
CA ARG A 326 3.30 30.30 20.89
C ARG A 326 4.24 29.12 20.85
N LEU A 327 5.53 29.36 20.78
CA LEU A 327 6.56 28.32 20.80
C LEU A 327 6.37 27.43 22.04
N GLY A 328 6.33 26.11 21.83
CA GLY A 328 6.10 25.13 22.90
C GLY A 328 4.67 25.07 23.46
N GLY A 329 3.74 25.84 22.90
CA GLY A 329 2.31 25.79 23.24
C GLY A 329 1.59 24.58 22.62
N ALA A 330 0.31 24.41 23.00
CA ALA A 330 -0.54 23.41 22.38
C ALA A 330 -0.75 23.73 20.89
N TRP A 331 -0.70 22.68 20.07
CA TRP A 331 -1.07 22.78 18.67
C TRP A 331 -2.59 22.80 18.53
N ALA A 332 -3.08 23.76 17.76
CA ALA A 332 -4.46 23.83 17.33
C ALA A 332 -4.59 23.37 15.89
N PHE A 333 -5.78 22.94 15.53
CA PHE A 333 -6.09 22.31 14.27
C PHE A 333 -7.41 22.85 13.72
N ARG A 334 -7.52 22.95 12.41
CA ARG A 334 -8.79 23.18 11.71
C ARG A 334 -8.75 22.60 10.31
N ARG A 335 -9.92 22.47 9.70
CA ARG A 335 -10.10 22.26 8.27
C ARG A 335 -10.32 23.59 7.57
N HIS A 336 -9.52 23.86 6.54
CA HIS A 336 -9.72 25.00 5.66
C HIS A 336 -10.51 24.57 4.42
N ILE A 337 -11.76 25.03 4.33
CA ILE A 337 -12.67 24.73 3.23
C ILE A 337 -12.44 25.75 2.10
N THR A 338 -12.04 25.27 0.94
CA THR A 338 -11.87 26.09 -0.27
C THR A 338 -12.49 25.38 -1.47
N GLU A 339 -13.08 26.13 -2.39
CA GLU A 339 -13.64 25.59 -3.63
C GLU A 339 -12.55 25.02 -4.56
N GLU A 340 -11.45 25.77 -4.72
CA GLU A 340 -10.41 25.46 -5.71
C GLU A 340 -9.70 24.13 -5.48
N ARG A 341 -9.63 23.67 -4.22
CA ARG A 341 -8.95 22.44 -3.78
C ARG A 341 -7.63 22.20 -4.52
N LYS A 342 -6.76 23.21 -4.53
CA LYS A 342 -5.52 23.22 -5.36
C LYS A 342 -4.63 22.00 -5.11
N TYR A 343 -4.66 21.45 -3.90
CA TYR A 343 -3.90 20.24 -3.54
C TYR A 343 -4.26 19.01 -4.40
N LEU A 344 -5.48 18.93 -4.94
CA LEU A 344 -5.85 17.85 -5.85
C LEU A 344 -5.01 17.87 -7.13
N ARG A 345 -4.59 19.05 -7.61
CA ARG A 345 -3.73 19.15 -8.82
C ARG A 345 -2.35 18.56 -8.56
N SER A 346 -1.80 18.80 -7.37
CA SER A 346 -0.55 18.18 -6.93
C SER A 346 -0.68 16.66 -6.87
N LEU A 347 -1.76 16.16 -6.26
CA LEU A 347 -1.99 14.72 -6.15
C LEU A 347 -2.21 14.05 -7.52
N GLU A 348 -2.89 14.73 -8.45
CA GLU A 348 -3.12 14.28 -9.84
C GLU A 348 -1.84 14.16 -10.67
N GLN A 349 -0.72 14.78 -10.27
CA GLN A 349 0.58 14.57 -10.93
C GLN A 349 1.10 13.13 -10.74
N ASN A 350 0.65 12.44 -9.69
CA ASN A 350 0.94 11.02 -9.51
C ASN A 350 -0.06 10.19 -10.32
N ILE A 351 0.40 9.67 -11.47
CA ILE A 351 -0.39 8.87 -12.41
C ILE A 351 -1.04 7.65 -11.74
N LEU A 352 -0.41 7.08 -10.70
CA LEU A 352 -0.97 5.94 -9.96
C LEU A 352 -2.24 6.31 -9.17
N LEU A 353 -2.44 7.60 -8.86
CA LEU A 353 -3.59 8.09 -8.12
C LEU A 353 -4.76 8.51 -9.03
N THR A 354 -4.51 8.70 -10.33
CA THR A 354 -5.53 9.15 -11.29
C THR A 354 -6.87 8.41 -11.20
N PRO A 355 -6.92 7.06 -11.05
CA PRO A 355 -8.19 6.33 -10.96
C PRO A 355 -9.07 6.72 -9.76
N TYR A 356 -8.52 7.34 -8.72
CA TYR A 356 -9.26 7.77 -7.53
C TYR A 356 -9.95 9.12 -7.68
N PHE A 357 -9.53 9.93 -8.65
CA PHE A 357 -10.10 11.27 -8.88
C PHE A 357 -11.36 11.25 -9.75
N TYR A 358 -11.96 10.07 -9.89
CA TYR A 358 -13.23 9.86 -10.56
C TYR A 358 -14.12 8.94 -9.71
N PHE A 359 -15.42 9.20 -9.73
CA PHE A 359 -16.42 8.44 -8.98
C PHE A 359 -17.63 8.12 -9.85
N ARG A 360 -18.41 7.12 -9.43
CA ARG A 360 -19.70 6.77 -10.04
C ARG A 360 -20.80 6.76 -9.00
N GLU A 361 -20.67 5.98 -7.94
CA GLU A 361 -21.80 5.78 -7.01
C GLU A 361 -22.14 7.02 -6.19
N GLY A 362 -21.19 7.93 -6.00
CA GLY A 362 -21.46 9.25 -5.42
C GLY A 362 -20.27 9.88 -4.69
N GLY A 363 -20.42 11.17 -4.40
CA GLY A 363 -19.54 11.95 -3.53
C GLY A 363 -20.33 12.45 -2.32
N PHE A 364 -19.99 11.96 -1.13
CA PHE A 364 -20.72 12.13 0.11
C PHE A 364 -19.94 13.03 1.08
N PRO A 365 -20.42 14.24 1.41
CA PRO A 365 -19.77 15.12 2.37
C PRO A 365 -19.96 14.60 3.80
N PHE A 366 -18.92 14.76 4.62
CA PHE A 366 -19.03 14.63 6.07
C PHE A 366 -19.48 15.95 6.65
N VAL A 367 -20.67 15.96 7.26
CA VAL A 367 -21.30 17.14 7.82
C VAL A 367 -21.57 16.94 9.30
N LYS A 368 -21.52 18.03 10.05
CA LYS A 368 -21.86 17.99 11.47
C LYS A 368 -23.38 17.94 11.63
N GLU A 369 -23.86 17.10 12.54
CA GLU A 369 -25.27 17.04 12.95
C GLU A 369 -25.64 18.14 13.96
#